data_AF-A0A512UBV8-F1
#
_entry.id   AF-A0A512UBV8-F1
#
_cell.length_a   1.000
_cell.length_b   1.000
_cell.length_c   1.000
_cell.angle_alpha   90.00
_cell.angle_beta   90.00
_cell.angle_gamma   90.00
#
_symmetry.space_group_name_H-M   'P 1'
#
loop_
_entity.id
_entity.type
_entity.pdbx_description
1 polymer ?
#
loop_
_entity_poly.entity_id
_entity_poly.type
_entity_poly.pdbx_seq_one_letter_code
_entity_poly.pdbx_strand_id
1 'polypeptide(L)'
;MSSASSETAVNASPPRIACMFLAKFDAKEGYKMVWGSDQTKLDLSGLEYKALPSGVHEYAATDIYLAHESRGKLLYGAARFKQANLNAEGASDRSLVKMYSLGILVEPLKGQYWKPHEFSTLGWEHLAALDVALSNFLKTEDLTGITSLYHSLSGADFLLDVPRPPSICNTDHPLTKLPMTLSTIGPLIFPIFKAALLRKSILIFNHSSQGTSELVSEPCIRGPAACGALAYIISLISVIPKNVNFNPSTGGRGDESGISFSQPLYTVGLQDLNTDFLTHYPGFIASTSDEILKYQKQLYDYAVVMPSSEYDTCQVLASNNLDFPIKATYNDYGKFLKVYKSLPQGNLGIRSSAGDDQLSIGTSSSIFSTLRLPYFSDNKDDKLHREPTWWFGEATSPMSWREYIWSAFAWFASAGTTEREAGKVNLDVDESEEESDNVRSDLLQLTSIVGHFHKLTKKWFFIIDEIISEATSGAPSESVTIQKLTLELTPQDIVDMELDPYSAQDLEFVRDFVLTYWGSTIDDVEIGFGIHNFFC
;
A
#
# COMPACT_ATOMS: atom_id res chain seq x y z
N MET A 1 34.11 -6.12 24.09
CA MET A 1 33.81 -4.71 24.45
C MET A 1 34.07 -3.83 23.23
N SER A 2 33.02 -3.49 22.49
CA SER A 2 32.85 -2.21 21.81
C SER A 2 31.42 -2.18 21.30
N SER A 3 30.57 -1.55 22.09
CA SER A 3 29.15 -1.31 21.85
C SER A 3 29.03 -0.15 20.86
N ALA A 4 28.53 -0.42 19.65
CA ALA A 4 28.24 0.62 18.66
C ALA A 4 27.04 0.20 17.80
N SER A 5 25.83 0.42 18.32
CA SER A 5 24.58 0.46 17.52
C SER A 5 23.40 0.84 18.42
N SER A 6 23.36 2.09 18.91
CA SER A 6 22.18 2.64 19.60
C SER A 6 22.08 4.16 19.40
N GLU A 7 22.17 4.63 18.15
CA GLU A 7 22.09 6.07 17.80
C GLU A 7 21.06 6.41 16.71
N THR A 8 20.06 5.57 16.45
CA THR A 8 18.97 5.87 15.50
C THR A 8 17.58 6.02 16.12
N ALA A 9 17.48 6.10 17.46
CA ALA A 9 16.30 6.71 18.08
C ALA A 9 16.36 8.23 17.87
N VAL A 10 15.95 8.67 16.68
CA VAL A 10 15.84 10.09 16.33
C VAL A 10 14.92 10.76 17.35
N ASN A 11 15.47 11.69 18.14
CA ASN A 11 14.73 12.68 18.93
C ASN A 11 13.92 13.58 18.00
N ALA A 12 12.90 13.05 17.32
CA ALA A 12 11.91 13.82 16.59
C ALA A 12 10.88 14.28 17.63
N SER A 13 10.67 15.60 17.73
CA SER A 13 9.52 16.13 18.46
C SER A 13 8.25 15.49 17.87
N PRO A 14 7.30 14.99 18.69
CA PRO A 14 6.04 14.47 18.15
C PRO A 14 5.36 15.57 17.33
N PRO A 15 4.68 15.21 16.23
CA PRO A 15 4.09 16.21 15.37
C PRO A 15 2.98 16.94 16.11
N ARG A 16 2.84 18.24 15.80
CA ARG A 16 1.89 19.10 16.50
C ARG A 16 0.49 18.82 15.99
N ILE A 17 -0.44 18.63 16.91
CA ILE A 17 -1.86 18.50 16.58
C ILE A 17 -2.38 19.87 16.16
N ALA A 18 -2.76 19.97 14.89
CA ALA A 18 -3.27 21.18 14.27
C ALA A 18 -4.71 21.47 14.70
N CYS A 19 -5.53 20.43 14.77
CA CYS A 19 -6.95 20.54 15.09
C CYS A 19 -7.48 19.22 15.63
N MET A 20 -8.43 19.27 16.56
CA MET A 20 -9.35 18.16 16.82
C MET A 20 -10.77 18.59 16.47
N PHE A 21 -11.57 17.67 15.95
CA PHE A 21 -12.88 17.98 15.43
C PHE A 21 -13.88 16.85 15.65
N LEU A 22 -15.16 17.20 15.78
CA LEU A 22 -16.28 16.27 15.92
C LEU A 22 -17.29 16.53 14.81
N ALA A 23 -17.47 15.55 13.92
CA ALA A 23 -18.48 15.53 12.89
C ALA A 23 -19.67 14.66 13.32
N LYS A 24 -20.88 15.04 12.89
CA LYS A 24 -22.13 14.33 13.11
C LYS A 24 -22.87 14.20 11.79
N PHE A 25 -23.55 13.07 11.60
CA PHE A 25 -24.59 12.95 10.59
C PHE A 25 -25.96 13.31 11.20
N ASP A 26 -26.64 14.29 10.61
CA ASP A 26 -27.99 14.69 10.95
C ASP A 26 -28.96 14.28 9.83
N ALA A 27 -30.05 13.59 10.17
CA ALA A 27 -31.02 13.12 9.19
C ALA A 27 -31.72 14.24 8.41
N LYS A 28 -31.74 15.48 8.92
CA LYS A 28 -32.37 16.64 8.26
C LYS A 28 -31.37 17.54 7.55
N GLU A 29 -30.25 17.84 8.22
CA GLU A 29 -29.24 18.81 7.72
C GLU A 29 -28.10 18.13 6.96
N GLY A 30 -27.97 16.80 7.02
CA GLY A 30 -26.85 16.06 6.46
C GLY A 30 -25.62 16.08 7.37
N TYR A 31 -24.42 16.11 6.78
CA TYR A 31 -23.16 16.13 7.52
C TYR A 31 -22.89 17.49 8.14
N LYS A 32 -22.52 17.51 9.43
CA LYS A 32 -22.29 18.75 10.17
C LYS A 32 -21.10 18.63 11.12
N MET A 33 -20.29 19.68 11.15
CA MET A 33 -19.27 19.87 12.17
C MET A 33 -19.91 20.38 13.47
N VAL A 34 -19.91 19.54 14.51
CA VAL A 34 -20.49 19.86 15.84
C VAL A 34 -19.52 20.68 16.68
N TRP A 35 -18.23 20.34 16.59
CA TRP A 35 -17.18 20.99 17.36
C TRP A 35 -15.85 20.95 16.60
N GLY A 36 -15.01 21.97 16.80
CA GLY A 36 -13.64 22.01 16.29
C GLY A 36 -12.80 22.94 17.15
N SER A 37 -11.59 22.51 17.53
CA SER A 37 -10.76 23.22 18.49
C SER A 37 -10.20 24.55 17.97
N ASP A 38 -9.92 24.65 16.67
CA ASP A 38 -9.12 25.75 16.09
C ASP A 38 -9.71 26.29 14.76
N GLN A 39 -11.03 26.49 14.72
CA GLN A 39 -11.78 26.94 13.51
C GLN A 39 -11.32 28.28 12.92
N THR A 40 -10.57 29.10 13.67
CA THR A 40 -10.10 30.42 13.19
C THR A 40 -8.78 30.35 12.42
N LYS A 41 -7.99 29.28 12.61
CA LYS A 41 -6.67 29.11 11.98
C LYS A 41 -6.71 28.21 10.74
N LEU A 42 -7.66 27.29 10.67
CA LEU A 42 -7.75 26.28 9.62
C LEU A 42 -9.12 26.34 8.94
N ASP A 43 -9.13 26.21 7.62
CA ASP A 43 -10.37 25.99 6.90
C ASP A 43 -10.75 24.51 7.05
N LEU A 44 -11.87 24.24 7.74
CA LEU A 44 -12.37 22.89 7.97
C LEU A 44 -13.49 22.51 6.99
N SER A 45 -13.79 23.36 6.01
CA SER A 45 -14.85 23.08 5.04
C SER A 45 -14.55 21.79 4.27
N GLY A 46 -15.55 20.93 4.12
CA GLY A 46 -15.38 19.67 3.40
C GLY A 46 -14.83 18.51 4.26
N LEU A 47 -14.27 18.78 5.44
CA LEU A 47 -13.67 17.77 6.31
C LEU A 47 -14.71 16.78 6.86
N GLU A 48 -15.95 17.25 7.10
CA GLU A 48 -17.07 16.43 7.53
C GLU A 48 -17.37 15.27 6.58
N TYR A 49 -17.25 15.48 5.26
CA TYR A 49 -17.51 14.44 4.26
C TYR A 49 -16.39 13.40 4.20
N LYS A 50 -15.15 13.80 4.51
CA LYS A 50 -14.02 12.86 4.62
C LYS A 50 -14.08 12.05 5.92
N ALA A 51 -14.48 12.70 7.02
CA ALA A 51 -14.61 12.05 8.32
C ALA A 51 -15.82 11.12 8.44
N LEU A 52 -16.80 11.28 7.55
CA LEU A 52 -17.99 10.43 7.45
C LEU A 52 -18.18 10.02 5.97
N PRO A 53 -17.30 9.16 5.42
CA PRO A 53 -17.38 8.77 4.02
C PRO A 53 -18.69 8.03 3.73
N SER A 54 -19.05 7.99 2.45
CA SER A 54 -20.20 7.21 1.99
C SER A 54 -20.08 5.74 2.45
N GLY A 55 -21.22 5.11 2.76
CA GLY A 55 -21.23 3.72 3.26
C GLY A 55 -20.72 3.51 4.70
N VAL A 56 -20.19 4.52 5.39
CA VAL A 56 -19.65 4.35 6.77
C VAL A 56 -20.70 3.89 7.79
N HIS A 57 -21.98 4.16 7.52
CA HIS A 57 -23.13 3.77 8.36
C HIS A 57 -23.37 2.26 8.45
N GLU A 58 -22.71 1.45 7.62
CA GLU A 58 -22.74 -0.01 7.71
C GLU A 58 -21.88 -0.55 8.86
N TYR A 59 -20.96 0.26 9.39
CA TYR A 59 -20.03 -0.12 10.44
C TYR A 59 -20.52 0.36 11.81
N ALA A 60 -20.34 -0.46 12.86
CA ALA A 60 -20.62 -0.02 14.23
C ALA A 60 -19.58 1.00 14.72
N ALA A 61 -18.32 0.75 14.37
CA ALA A 61 -17.20 1.63 14.60
C ALA A 61 -16.19 1.44 13.46
N THR A 62 -15.49 2.50 13.04
CA THR A 62 -14.34 2.32 12.14
C THR A 62 -13.29 3.43 12.24
N ASP A 63 -12.03 3.09 12.00
CA ASP A 63 -10.97 4.09 11.77
C ASP A 63 -10.98 4.63 10.34
N ILE A 64 -10.80 5.94 10.22
CA ILE A 64 -10.77 6.64 8.94
C ILE A 64 -9.49 7.46 8.88
N TYR A 65 -8.67 7.20 7.87
CA TYR A 65 -7.48 8.02 7.59
C TYR A 65 -7.85 9.17 6.65
N LEU A 66 -7.29 10.34 6.90
CA LEU A 66 -7.73 11.59 6.30
C LEU A 66 -6.53 12.42 5.81
N ALA A 67 -6.71 13.08 4.68
CA ALA A 67 -5.85 14.16 4.22
C ALA A 67 -6.70 15.39 3.90
N HIS A 68 -6.27 16.55 4.40
CA HIS A 68 -6.99 17.80 4.25
C HIS A 68 -6.06 18.93 3.86
N GLU A 69 -6.36 19.60 2.75
CA GLU A 69 -5.61 20.78 2.32
C GLU A 69 -6.24 22.03 2.93
N SER A 70 -5.45 22.80 3.66
CA SER A 70 -5.86 24.10 4.20
C SER A 70 -4.77 25.14 3.96
N ARG A 71 -5.13 26.25 3.30
CA ARG A 71 -4.21 27.36 2.97
C ARG A 71 -2.92 26.91 2.25
N GLY A 72 -3.06 25.96 1.32
CA GLY A 72 -1.94 25.41 0.53
C GLY A 72 -1.02 24.46 1.31
N LYS A 73 -1.44 23.98 2.48
CA LYS A 73 -0.72 22.97 3.26
C LYS A 73 -1.57 21.72 3.38
N LEU A 74 -0.98 20.56 3.10
CA LEU A 74 -1.61 19.26 3.32
C LEU A 74 -1.43 18.84 4.77
N LEU A 75 -2.53 18.57 5.46
CA LEU A 75 -2.57 18.04 6.82
C LEU A 75 -3.05 16.60 6.77
N TYR A 76 -2.41 15.73 7.55
CA TYR A 76 -2.88 14.36 7.72
C TYR A 76 -3.58 14.18 9.05
N GLY A 77 -4.45 13.19 9.10
CA GLY A 77 -5.19 12.88 10.31
C GLY A 77 -5.79 11.50 10.33
N ALA A 78 -6.30 11.16 11.49
CA ALA A 78 -7.09 9.96 11.71
C ALA A 78 -8.35 10.35 12.49
N ALA A 79 -9.47 9.73 12.13
CA ALA A 79 -10.75 9.88 12.79
C ALA A 79 -11.31 8.53 13.19
N ARG A 80 -12.00 8.53 14.33
CA ARG A 80 -12.73 7.38 14.87
C ARG A 80 -14.21 7.62 14.67
N PHE A 81 -14.84 6.79 13.85
CA PHE A 81 -16.29 6.77 13.66
C PHE A 81 -16.93 5.80 14.65
N LYS A 82 -18.08 6.20 15.21
CA LYS A 82 -18.98 5.32 15.96
C LYS A 82 -20.44 5.64 15.69
N GLN A 83 -21.24 4.58 15.68
CA GLN A 83 -22.68 4.66 15.64
C GLN A 83 -23.30 4.01 16.89
N ALA A 84 -24.28 4.69 17.47
CA ALA A 84 -25.11 4.18 18.55
C ALA A 84 -26.56 4.13 18.11
N ASN A 85 -27.17 2.95 18.16
CA ASN A 85 -28.59 2.78 17.94
C ASN A 85 -29.32 2.85 19.29
N LEU A 86 -30.06 3.93 19.54
CA LEU A 86 -30.85 4.12 20.77
C LEU A 86 -32.29 3.61 20.64
N ASN A 87 -32.62 2.92 19.55
CA ASN A 87 -33.93 2.29 19.40
C ASN A 87 -34.11 1.12 20.38
N ALA A 88 -35.33 0.97 20.91
CA ALA A 88 -35.74 -0.27 21.56
C ALA A 88 -35.77 -1.42 20.53
N GLU A 89 -35.54 -2.66 20.97
CA GLU A 89 -35.54 -3.84 20.09
C GLU A 89 -36.81 -3.87 19.21
N GLY A 90 -36.63 -3.81 17.89
CA GLY A 90 -37.73 -3.82 16.91
C GLY A 90 -38.31 -2.47 16.49
N ALA A 91 -37.88 -1.34 17.07
CA ALA A 91 -38.22 0.00 16.60
C ALA A 91 -37.17 0.53 15.60
N SER A 92 -37.61 1.16 14.52
CA SER A 92 -36.74 1.68 13.45
C SER A 92 -36.81 3.20 13.35
N ASP A 93 -36.74 3.92 14.47
CA ASP A 93 -36.70 5.37 14.43
C ASP A 93 -35.29 5.84 14.02
N ARG A 94 -35.20 6.41 12.82
CA ARG A 94 -33.95 6.92 12.24
C ARG A 94 -33.38 8.09 13.05
N SER A 95 -34.21 8.80 13.82
CA SER A 95 -33.76 9.92 14.65
C SER A 95 -33.00 9.47 15.92
N LEU A 96 -33.21 8.22 16.35
CA LEU A 96 -32.55 7.62 17.50
C LEU A 96 -31.20 6.96 17.15
N VAL A 97 -30.85 6.92 15.85
CA VAL A 97 -29.53 6.47 15.40
C VAL A 97 -28.59 7.66 15.39
N LYS A 98 -27.62 7.63 16.30
CA LYS A 98 -26.62 8.68 16.48
C LYS A 98 -25.31 8.23 15.85
N MET A 99 -24.82 9.01 14.89
CA MET A 99 -23.58 8.75 14.14
C MET A 99 -22.63 9.93 14.32
N TYR A 100 -21.44 9.64 14.84
CA TYR A 100 -20.43 10.64 15.13
C TYR A 100 -19.05 10.17 14.69
N SER A 101 -18.21 11.11 14.28
CA SER A 101 -16.81 10.89 13.94
C SER A 101 -15.95 11.92 14.65
N LEU A 102 -15.03 11.45 15.50
CA LEU A 102 -14.09 12.29 16.25
C LEU A 102 -12.70 12.09 15.66
N GLY A 103 -12.08 13.16 15.17
CA GLY A 103 -10.79 13.07 14.50
C GLY A 103 -9.82 14.17 14.85
N ILE A 104 -8.56 13.91 14.54
CA ILE A 104 -7.45 14.85 14.72
C ILE A 104 -6.73 15.08 13.41
N LEU A 105 -6.25 16.31 13.22
CA LEU A 105 -5.35 16.70 12.15
C LEU A 105 -4.01 17.09 12.75
N VAL A 106 -2.95 16.73 12.07
CA VAL A 106 -1.56 16.87 12.48
C VAL A 106 -0.81 17.68 11.43
N GLU A 107 0.11 18.53 11.85
CA GLU A 107 0.99 19.29 10.96
C GLU A 107 2.27 18.52 10.62
N PRO A 108 2.84 18.69 9.42
CA PRO A 108 4.14 18.11 9.07
C PRO A 108 5.24 18.62 10.00
N LEU A 109 6.22 17.77 10.33
CA LEU A 109 7.29 18.11 11.29
C LEU A 109 8.20 19.22 10.78
N LYS A 110 8.50 19.26 9.47
CA LYS A 110 9.39 20.25 8.85
C LYS A 110 8.91 20.64 7.45
N GLY A 111 8.57 21.92 7.28
CA GLY A 111 8.28 22.51 5.98
C GLY A 111 6.79 22.53 5.62
N GLN A 112 6.51 22.57 4.31
CA GLN A 112 5.16 22.63 3.76
C GLN A 112 4.61 21.26 3.33
N TYR A 113 5.50 20.27 3.16
CA TYR A 113 5.19 18.96 2.59
C TYR A 113 5.59 17.84 3.53
N TRP A 114 4.84 16.74 3.48
CA TRP A 114 5.12 15.53 4.23
C TRP A 114 6.19 14.69 3.56
N LYS A 115 7.10 14.15 4.36
CA LYS A 115 8.09 13.16 3.88
C LYS A 115 7.59 11.74 4.17
N PRO A 116 8.05 10.72 3.41
CA PRO A 116 7.54 9.35 3.58
C PRO A 116 7.73 8.76 4.98
N HIS A 117 8.81 9.12 5.69
CA HIS A 117 9.03 8.67 7.06
C HIS A 117 8.09 9.34 8.08
N GLU A 118 7.45 10.45 7.70
CA GLU A 118 6.48 11.17 8.50
C GLU A 118 5.05 10.69 8.24
N PHE A 119 4.81 9.92 7.16
CA PHE A 119 3.52 9.27 6.92
C PHE A 119 3.16 8.27 8.02
N SER A 120 4.12 7.82 8.82
CA SER A 120 3.79 7.02 9.99
C SER A 120 3.06 7.86 11.03
N THR A 121 3.31 9.17 11.18
CA THR A 121 2.75 9.95 12.30
C THR A 121 1.43 10.64 11.94
N LEU A 122 0.41 9.82 11.62
CA LEU A 122 -0.94 10.26 11.19
C LEU A 122 -1.89 10.58 12.35
N GLY A 123 -1.41 10.52 13.58
CA GLY A 123 -2.26 10.59 14.77
C GLY A 123 -2.96 9.26 15.13
N TRP A 124 -2.60 8.14 14.48
CA TRP A 124 -3.12 6.81 14.85
C TRP A 124 -2.81 6.46 16.32
N GLU A 125 -1.72 6.99 16.87
CA GLU A 125 -1.32 6.84 18.28
C GLU A 125 -2.41 7.29 19.27
N HIS A 126 -3.33 8.14 18.81
CA HIS A 126 -4.40 8.70 19.63
C HIS A 126 -5.77 8.06 19.36
N LEU A 127 -5.89 7.12 18.41
CA LEU A 127 -7.18 6.50 18.04
C LEU A 127 -7.87 5.84 19.24
N ALA A 128 -7.12 5.12 20.08
CA ALA A 128 -7.66 4.52 21.31
C ALA A 128 -8.20 5.58 22.29
N ALA A 129 -7.52 6.72 22.42
CA ALA A 129 -7.96 7.81 23.28
C ALA A 129 -9.21 8.52 22.72
N LEU A 130 -9.27 8.72 21.40
CA LEU A 130 -10.45 9.23 20.70
C LEU A 130 -11.64 8.28 20.86
N ASP A 131 -11.40 6.96 20.83
CA ASP A 131 -12.43 5.95 21.00
C ASP A 131 -13.10 6.01 22.37
N VAL A 132 -12.30 6.18 23.42
CA VAL A 132 -12.78 6.33 24.80
C VAL A 132 -13.56 7.64 24.96
N ALA A 133 -13.03 8.75 24.46
CA ALA A 133 -13.69 10.05 24.53
C ALA A 133 -15.03 10.06 23.77
N LEU A 134 -15.06 9.47 22.56
CA LEU A 134 -16.27 9.37 21.76
C LEU A 134 -17.31 8.46 22.42
N SER A 135 -16.89 7.36 23.04
CA SER A 135 -17.80 6.47 23.78
C SER A 135 -18.44 7.15 24.99
N ASN A 136 -17.68 7.99 25.68
CA ASN A 136 -18.20 8.78 26.79
C ASN A 136 -19.16 9.86 26.29
N PHE A 137 -18.80 10.56 25.23
CA PHE A 137 -19.66 11.55 24.57
C PHE A 137 -20.99 10.96 24.11
N LEU A 138 -21.00 9.75 23.54
CA LEU A 138 -22.23 9.07 23.13
C LEU A 138 -23.19 8.77 24.29
N LYS A 139 -22.68 8.65 25.53
CA LYS A 139 -23.48 8.39 26.74
C LYS A 139 -23.96 9.67 27.42
N THR A 140 -23.11 10.70 27.48
CA THR A 140 -23.37 11.93 28.26
C THR A 140 -23.75 13.13 27.41
N GLU A 141 -23.45 13.11 26.12
CA GLU A 141 -23.53 14.23 25.16
C GLU A 141 -22.75 15.49 25.58
N ASP A 142 -21.78 15.33 26.48
CA ASP A 142 -21.02 16.46 27.02
C ASP A 142 -19.65 16.61 26.31
N LEU A 143 -19.37 17.83 25.84
CA LEU A 143 -18.15 18.20 25.12
C LEU A 143 -16.94 18.40 26.06
N THR A 144 -17.14 18.44 27.38
CA THR A 144 -16.06 18.67 28.36
C THR A 144 -14.95 17.63 28.23
N GLY A 145 -15.29 16.35 28.08
CA GLY A 145 -14.33 15.26 27.93
C GLY A 145 -13.47 15.39 26.66
N ILE A 146 -14.08 15.76 25.54
CA ILE A 146 -13.38 16.00 24.27
C ILE A 146 -12.45 17.21 24.41
N THR A 147 -12.93 18.28 25.04
CA THR A 147 -12.13 19.50 25.24
C THR A 147 -10.92 19.23 26.16
N SER A 148 -11.09 18.46 27.24
CA SER A 148 -9.97 18.08 28.11
C SER A 148 -8.92 17.23 27.38
N LEU A 149 -9.37 16.33 26.50
CA LEU A 149 -8.47 15.50 25.69
C LEU A 149 -7.69 16.38 24.71
N TYR A 150 -8.33 17.38 24.09
CA TYR A 150 -7.63 18.35 23.25
C TYR A 150 -6.49 19.06 23.98
N HIS A 151 -6.77 19.58 25.19
CA HIS A 151 -5.78 20.33 25.97
C HIS A 151 -4.60 19.46 26.38
N SER A 152 -4.87 18.21 26.78
CA SER A 152 -3.84 17.21 27.08
C SER A 152 -2.97 16.90 25.87
N LEU A 153 -3.58 16.70 24.70
CA LEU A 153 -2.87 16.33 23.47
C LEU A 153 -2.12 17.50 22.82
N SER A 154 -2.70 18.70 22.85
CA SER A 154 -2.11 19.92 22.27
C SER A 154 -0.96 20.48 23.13
N GLY A 155 -0.73 19.94 24.34
CA GLY A 155 0.30 20.41 25.26
C GLY A 155 0.07 21.85 25.75
N ALA A 156 -1.17 22.35 25.70
CA ALA A 156 -1.52 23.70 26.15
C ALA A 156 -1.47 23.84 27.68
N ASP A 157 -1.54 22.72 28.41
CA ASP A 157 -1.34 22.67 29.86
C ASP A 157 0.16 22.55 30.17
N PHE A 158 0.83 23.70 30.25
CA PHE A 158 2.22 23.85 30.67
C PHE A 158 2.45 23.60 32.17
N LEU A 159 1.59 22.85 32.86
CA LEU A 159 1.72 22.59 34.29
C LEU A 159 1.29 21.17 34.67
N LEU A 160 2.29 20.48 35.24
CA LEU A 160 2.28 19.18 35.93
C LEU A 160 2.50 17.97 35.01
N ASP A 161 3.48 17.15 35.40
CA ASP A 161 3.75 15.79 34.93
C ASP A 161 2.43 15.02 34.75
N VAL A 162 1.86 15.06 33.55
CA VAL A 162 0.83 14.12 33.13
C VAL A 162 1.57 12.96 32.45
N PRO A 163 1.36 11.70 32.89
CA PRO A 163 2.03 10.55 32.31
C PRO A 163 1.83 10.53 30.80
N ARG A 164 2.91 10.20 30.07
CA ARG A 164 2.83 9.81 28.66
C ARG A 164 1.59 8.93 28.45
N PRO A 165 0.86 9.09 27.33
CA PRO A 165 -0.35 8.32 27.06
C PRO A 165 -0.09 6.84 27.39
N PRO A 166 -1.05 6.18 28.07
CA PRO A 166 -0.87 4.81 28.52
C PRO A 166 -0.46 3.97 27.31
N SER A 167 0.75 3.40 27.35
CA SER A 167 1.36 2.50 26.35
C SER A 167 0.84 2.69 24.92
N ILE A 168 1.56 3.44 24.07
CA ILE A 168 1.30 3.51 22.63
C ILE A 168 0.96 2.11 22.14
N CYS A 169 -0.29 1.88 21.77
CA CYS A 169 -0.75 0.58 21.34
C CYS A 169 -0.27 0.41 19.90
N ASN A 170 0.94 -0.15 19.73
CA ASN A 170 1.54 -0.40 18.43
C ASN A 170 0.64 -1.28 17.53
N THR A 171 -0.44 -1.87 18.05
CA THR A 171 -1.44 -2.63 17.30
C THR A 171 -2.17 -1.78 16.27
N ASP A 172 -2.33 -0.48 16.49
CA ASP A 172 -3.14 0.41 15.64
C ASP A 172 -2.31 1.03 14.50
N HIS A 173 -1.00 0.73 14.47
CA HIS A 173 -0.10 1.20 13.42
C HIS A 173 -0.51 0.61 12.06
N PRO A 174 -0.63 1.40 10.98
CA PRO A 174 -1.05 0.88 9.67
C PRO A 174 -0.28 -0.35 9.15
N LEU A 175 1.02 -0.44 9.43
CA LEU A 175 1.85 -1.63 9.10
C LEU A 175 1.37 -2.94 9.75
N THR A 176 0.80 -2.93 10.95
CA THR A 176 0.32 -4.18 11.57
C THR A 176 -0.86 -4.78 10.78
N LYS A 177 -1.56 -3.97 9.98
CA LYS A 177 -2.64 -4.39 9.09
C LYS A 177 -2.12 -4.99 7.77
N LEU A 178 -0.80 -4.98 7.52
CA LEU A 178 -0.19 -5.47 6.29
C LEU A 178 -0.45 -6.97 6.00
N PRO A 179 -0.35 -7.92 6.96
CA PRO A 179 -0.67 -9.32 6.68
C PRO A 179 -2.10 -9.53 6.18
N MET A 180 -3.07 -8.82 6.78
CA MET A 180 -4.47 -8.87 6.39
C MET A 180 -4.72 -8.21 5.03
N THR A 181 -3.98 -7.14 4.75
CA THR A 181 -4.07 -6.43 3.48
C THR A 181 -3.50 -7.26 2.34
N LEU A 182 -2.33 -7.89 2.54
CA LEU A 182 -1.72 -8.77 1.55
C LEU A 182 -2.53 -10.04 1.31
N SER A 183 -3.18 -10.61 2.32
CA SER A 183 -4.07 -11.77 2.10
C SER A 183 -5.29 -11.42 1.24
N THR A 184 -5.75 -10.16 1.31
CA THR A 184 -6.91 -9.67 0.54
C THR A 184 -6.58 -9.31 -0.89
N ILE A 185 -5.42 -8.68 -1.12
CA ILE A 185 -4.98 -8.25 -2.46
C ILE A 185 -4.30 -9.38 -3.21
N GLY A 186 -3.62 -10.27 -2.49
CA GLY A 186 -2.87 -11.37 -3.07
C GLY A 186 -1.74 -10.87 -3.99
N PRO A 187 -1.46 -11.57 -5.10
CA PRO A 187 -0.35 -11.26 -5.99
C PRO A 187 -0.52 -9.93 -6.76
N LEU A 188 -1.71 -9.33 -6.75
CA LEU A 188 -1.99 -8.03 -7.39
C LEU A 188 -1.21 -6.87 -6.78
N ILE A 189 -0.56 -7.07 -5.62
CA ILE A 189 0.34 -6.08 -5.03
C ILE A 189 1.50 -5.70 -5.95
N PHE A 190 1.99 -6.60 -6.80
CA PHE A 190 3.09 -6.32 -7.73
C PHE A 190 2.69 -5.39 -8.88
N PRO A 191 1.58 -5.63 -9.61
CA PRO A 191 1.02 -4.64 -10.54
C PRO A 191 0.76 -3.27 -9.89
N ILE A 192 0.19 -3.24 -8.68
CA ILE A 192 -0.06 -1.99 -7.94
C ILE A 192 1.26 -1.28 -7.59
N PHE A 193 2.26 -2.03 -7.13
CA PHE A 193 3.59 -1.51 -6.83
C PHE A 193 4.27 -0.91 -8.06
N LYS A 194 4.22 -1.61 -9.21
CA LYS A 194 4.72 -1.13 -10.49
C LYS A 194 4.04 0.18 -10.90
N ALA A 195 2.71 0.25 -10.82
CA ALA A 195 1.94 1.46 -11.11
C ALA A 195 2.28 2.63 -10.18
N ALA A 196 2.47 2.36 -8.87
CA ALA A 196 2.84 3.36 -7.89
C ALA A 196 4.25 3.92 -8.13
N LEU A 197 5.20 3.07 -8.55
CA LEU A 197 6.53 3.52 -8.98
C LEU A 197 6.46 4.43 -10.21
N LEU A 198 5.59 4.12 -11.18
CA LEU A 198 5.35 5.00 -12.34
C LEU A 198 4.61 6.31 -12.01
N ARG A 199 4.35 6.60 -10.73
CA ARG A 199 3.60 7.78 -10.25
C ARG A 199 2.22 7.91 -10.90
N LYS A 200 1.60 6.77 -11.19
CA LYS A 200 0.21 6.69 -11.65
C LYS A 200 -0.72 6.91 -10.46
N SER A 201 -1.84 7.57 -10.69
CA SER A 201 -2.81 7.86 -9.63
C SER A 201 -3.68 6.61 -9.37
N ILE A 202 -3.69 6.16 -8.12
CA ILE A 202 -4.34 4.90 -7.71
C ILE A 202 -5.52 5.22 -6.79
N LEU A 203 -6.72 4.79 -7.18
CA LEU A 203 -7.94 4.93 -6.39
C LEU A 203 -8.44 3.56 -5.92
N ILE A 204 -8.51 3.38 -4.60
CA ILE A 204 -8.99 2.17 -3.95
C ILE A 204 -10.48 2.31 -3.66
N PHE A 205 -11.29 1.43 -4.21
CA PHE A 205 -12.72 1.39 -4.00
C PHE A 205 -13.03 0.42 -2.87
N ASN A 206 -13.56 0.97 -1.77
CA ASN A 206 -14.21 0.19 -0.74
C ASN A 206 -15.67 -0.03 -1.16
N HIS A 207 -16.07 -1.28 -1.31
CA HIS A 207 -17.47 -1.61 -1.50
C HIS A 207 -18.16 -1.73 -0.15
N SER A 208 -19.14 -0.85 0.08
CA SER A 208 -20.08 -1.02 1.17
C SER A 208 -21.03 -2.15 0.79
N SER A 209 -21.10 -3.22 1.60
CA SER A 209 -21.99 -4.34 1.36
C SER A 209 -23.43 -3.90 1.62
N GLN A 210 -24.05 -3.29 0.61
CA GLN A 210 -25.44 -2.86 0.65
C GLN A 210 -26.35 -4.09 0.83
N GLY A 211 -26.65 -4.51 2.06
CA GLY A 211 -27.68 -5.53 2.27
C GLY A 211 -27.63 -6.39 3.53
N THR A 212 -26.59 -6.34 4.37
CA THR A 212 -26.62 -7.08 5.64
C THR A 212 -27.30 -6.25 6.72
N SER A 213 -28.34 -6.79 7.36
CA SER A 213 -29.07 -6.13 8.45
C SER A 213 -28.23 -5.95 9.73
N GLU A 214 -27.05 -6.56 9.80
CA GLU A 214 -26.14 -6.51 10.93
C GLU A 214 -25.00 -5.51 10.68
N LEU A 215 -24.69 -4.71 11.69
CA LEU A 215 -23.58 -3.76 11.65
C LEU A 215 -22.25 -4.51 11.63
N VAL A 216 -21.37 -4.11 10.71
CA VAL A 216 -20.03 -4.68 10.62
C VAL A 216 -19.20 -4.22 11.82
N SER A 217 -18.69 -5.18 12.59
CA SER A 217 -17.80 -4.92 13.73
C SER A 217 -16.33 -4.97 13.30
N GLU A 218 -15.48 -4.20 13.96
CA GLU A 218 -14.03 -4.26 13.77
C GLU A 218 -13.39 -5.48 14.45
N PRO A 219 -12.24 -5.97 13.95
CA PRO A 219 -11.52 -5.52 12.76
C PRO A 219 -12.12 -6.05 11.46
N CYS A 220 -12.44 -5.16 10.51
CA CYS A 220 -12.91 -5.54 9.19
C CYS A 220 -11.77 -5.48 8.17
N ILE A 221 -11.54 -6.59 7.48
CA ILE A 221 -10.48 -6.74 6.46
C ILE A 221 -10.76 -5.86 5.23
N ARG A 222 -12.02 -5.46 5.03
CA ARG A 222 -12.49 -4.69 3.87
C ARG A 222 -12.88 -3.26 4.23
N GLY A 223 -12.82 -2.89 5.51
CA GLY A 223 -13.32 -1.60 5.96
C GLY A 223 -12.51 -0.40 5.44
N PRO A 224 -13.02 0.83 5.65
CA PRO A 224 -12.29 2.06 5.37
C PRO A 224 -10.90 2.09 6.01
N ALA A 225 -10.78 1.54 7.22
CA ALA A 225 -9.52 1.38 7.94
C ALA A 225 -8.49 0.53 7.19
N ALA A 226 -8.92 -0.58 6.56
CA ALA A 226 -8.04 -1.45 5.79
C ALA A 226 -7.61 -0.79 4.47
N CYS A 227 -8.53 -0.07 3.81
CA CYS A 227 -8.24 0.67 2.58
C CYS A 227 -7.24 1.82 2.83
N GLY A 228 -7.39 2.56 3.93
CA GLY A 228 -6.43 3.60 4.30
C GLY A 228 -5.06 3.03 4.72
N ALA A 229 -5.05 1.86 5.38
CA ALA A 229 -3.80 1.16 5.67
C ALA A 229 -3.11 0.68 4.38
N LEU A 230 -3.88 0.18 3.40
CA LEU A 230 -3.36 -0.16 2.08
C LEU A 230 -2.77 1.06 1.37
N ALA A 231 -3.48 2.20 1.37
CA ALA A 231 -2.96 3.43 0.78
C ALA A 231 -1.59 3.83 1.38
N TYR A 232 -1.47 3.71 2.70
CA TYR A 232 -0.20 3.90 3.40
C TYR A 232 0.87 2.89 2.96
N ILE A 233 0.55 1.59 2.91
CA ILE A 233 1.51 0.54 2.52
C ILE A 233 2.00 0.76 1.09
N ILE A 234 1.11 1.04 0.13
CA ILE A 234 1.48 1.33 -1.26
C ILE A 234 2.41 2.55 -1.32
N SER A 235 2.06 3.61 -0.59
CA SER A 235 2.91 4.81 -0.55
C SER A 235 4.31 4.49 -0.03
N LEU A 236 4.41 3.64 1.00
CA LEU A 236 5.67 3.26 1.63
C LEU A 236 6.54 2.37 0.74
N ILE A 237 5.96 1.36 0.08
CA ILE A 237 6.73 0.49 -0.84
C ILE A 237 7.17 1.25 -2.10
N SER A 238 6.43 2.28 -2.52
CA SER A 238 6.73 3.09 -3.71
C SER A 238 7.84 4.15 -3.52
N VAL A 239 8.38 4.28 -2.31
CA VAL A 239 9.43 5.25 -1.98
C VAL A 239 10.73 4.86 -2.67
N ILE A 240 11.36 5.83 -3.36
CA ILE A 240 12.70 5.64 -3.91
C ILE A 240 13.72 5.74 -2.78
N PRO A 241 14.55 4.70 -2.54
CA PRO A 241 15.58 4.75 -1.51
C PRO A 241 16.62 5.84 -1.81
N LYS A 242 17.05 6.59 -0.79
CA LYS A 242 18.05 7.69 -0.90
C LYS A 242 19.39 7.27 -1.51
N ASN A 243 19.69 5.97 -1.52
CA ASN A 243 20.92 5.42 -2.06
C ASN A 243 20.93 5.36 -3.60
N VAL A 244 19.80 5.68 -4.23
CA VAL A 244 19.69 5.80 -5.69
C VAL A 244 20.01 7.24 -6.06
N ASN A 245 21.17 7.45 -6.70
CA ASN A 245 21.57 8.76 -7.21
C ASN A 245 20.83 9.02 -8.52
N PHE A 246 19.65 9.64 -8.45
CA PHE A 246 18.95 10.12 -9.63
C PHE A 246 18.82 11.64 -9.54
N ASN A 247 19.31 12.36 -10.56
CA ASN A 247 19.12 13.80 -10.68
C ASN A 247 17.79 14.04 -11.40
N PRO A 248 16.74 14.55 -10.73
CA PRO A 248 15.50 14.91 -11.41
C PRO A 248 15.75 16.15 -12.29
N SER A 249 16.19 15.89 -13.52
CA SER A 249 16.40 16.90 -14.56
C SER A 249 15.16 17.07 -15.43
N THR A 250 13.98 17.06 -14.82
CA THR A 250 12.72 17.48 -15.45
C THR A 250 12.31 18.84 -14.89
N GLY A 251 12.27 19.83 -15.78
CA GLY A 251 12.27 21.25 -15.43
C GLY A 251 10.96 21.79 -14.83
N GLY A 252 11.12 22.89 -14.10
CA GLY A 252 10.06 23.84 -13.80
C GLY A 252 9.31 23.61 -12.49
N ARG A 253 9.57 24.49 -11.50
CA ARG A 253 8.90 24.65 -10.20
C ARG A 253 9.08 23.52 -9.17
N GLY A 254 10.12 23.66 -8.35
CA GLY A 254 10.04 23.55 -6.88
C GLY A 254 9.67 22.22 -6.20
N ASP A 255 9.18 21.20 -6.89
CA ASP A 255 8.67 19.96 -6.30
C ASP A 255 9.63 18.79 -6.52
N GLU A 256 10.78 18.82 -5.87
CA GLU A 256 11.70 17.66 -5.76
C GLU A 256 11.02 16.43 -5.11
N SER A 257 9.88 16.63 -4.44
CA SER A 257 9.08 15.59 -3.77
C SER A 257 8.21 14.74 -4.72
N GLY A 258 7.70 15.30 -5.82
CA GLY A 258 6.67 14.62 -6.63
C GLY A 258 7.15 13.36 -7.35
N ILE A 259 8.45 13.26 -7.64
CA ILE A 259 9.04 12.09 -8.32
C ILE A 259 9.49 11.02 -7.30
N SER A 260 9.75 11.41 -6.06
CA SER A 260 10.42 10.56 -5.06
C SER A 260 9.51 9.52 -4.41
N PHE A 261 8.20 9.80 -4.32
CA PHE A 261 7.21 8.92 -3.70
C PHE A 261 5.79 9.28 -4.14
N SER A 262 4.85 8.34 -4.03
CA SER A 262 3.42 8.60 -4.24
C SER A 262 2.77 9.13 -2.96
N GLN A 263 2.01 10.23 -3.06
CA GLN A 263 1.38 10.89 -1.91
C GLN A 263 0.08 10.16 -1.50
N PRO A 264 -0.06 9.67 -0.25
CA PRO A 264 -1.32 9.09 0.21
C PRO A 264 -2.32 10.19 0.56
N LEU A 265 -3.44 10.30 -0.15
CA LEU A 265 -4.53 11.23 0.19
C LEU A 265 -5.61 10.58 1.07
N TYR A 266 -5.51 9.27 1.31
CA TYR A 266 -6.49 8.49 2.08
C TYR A 266 -7.91 8.72 1.57
N THR A 267 -8.84 9.15 2.42
CA THR A 267 -10.26 9.24 2.06
C THR A 267 -10.55 10.41 1.12
N VAL A 268 -11.04 10.10 -0.09
CA VAL A 268 -11.49 11.07 -1.11
C VAL A 268 -12.96 10.80 -1.44
N GLY A 269 -13.76 11.86 -1.48
CA GLY A 269 -15.19 11.79 -1.82
C GLY A 269 -15.58 12.71 -2.96
N LEU A 270 -16.87 12.69 -3.33
CA LEU A 270 -17.41 13.54 -4.41
C LEU A 270 -17.17 15.05 -4.19
N GLN A 271 -17.08 15.49 -2.94
CA GLN A 271 -16.84 16.90 -2.61
C GLN A 271 -15.46 17.39 -3.07
N ASP A 272 -14.45 16.51 -3.07
CA ASP A 272 -13.08 16.82 -3.48
C ASP A 272 -12.94 16.93 -5.00
N LEU A 273 -13.96 16.54 -5.77
CA LEU A 273 -13.98 16.73 -7.23
C LEU A 273 -14.25 18.17 -7.63
N ASN A 274 -14.99 18.88 -6.79
CA ASN A 274 -15.31 20.28 -7.04
C ASN A 274 -14.13 21.20 -6.74
N THR A 275 -13.07 20.66 -6.13
CA THR A 275 -11.86 21.39 -5.77
C THR A 275 -10.70 20.91 -6.65
N ASP A 276 -9.72 21.79 -6.89
CA ASP A 276 -8.48 21.44 -7.62
C ASP A 276 -7.53 20.53 -6.80
N PHE A 277 -8.00 20.00 -5.66
CA PHE A 277 -7.23 19.23 -4.69
C PHE A 277 -6.49 18.03 -5.31
N LEU A 278 -7.19 17.22 -6.13
CA LEU A 278 -6.58 16.05 -6.76
C LEU A 278 -5.54 16.45 -7.83
N THR A 279 -5.72 17.61 -8.46
CA THR A 279 -4.78 18.11 -9.49
C THR A 279 -3.49 18.65 -8.89
N HIS A 280 -3.53 19.10 -7.63
CA HIS A 280 -2.35 19.56 -6.90
C HIS A 280 -1.36 18.42 -6.58
N TYR A 281 -1.84 17.17 -6.51
CA TYR A 281 -1.03 16.02 -6.09
C TYR A 281 -1.06 14.91 -7.15
N PRO A 282 -0.24 15.00 -8.22
CA PRO A 282 -0.16 13.93 -9.21
C PRO A 282 0.42 12.64 -8.60
N GLY A 283 -0.03 11.48 -9.08
CA GLY A 283 0.45 10.18 -8.59
C GLY A 283 -0.01 9.86 -7.17
N PHE A 284 -1.19 10.36 -6.79
CA PHE A 284 -1.76 10.15 -5.48
C PHE A 284 -2.26 8.71 -5.28
N ILE A 285 -2.37 8.30 -4.02
CA ILE A 285 -3.02 7.06 -3.61
C ILE A 285 -4.16 7.41 -2.65
N ALA A 286 -5.38 7.10 -3.04
CA ALA A 286 -6.59 7.43 -2.28
C ALA A 286 -7.52 6.23 -2.15
N SER A 287 -8.43 6.30 -1.18
CA SER A 287 -9.53 5.37 -0.97
C SER A 287 -10.86 6.12 -1.05
N THR A 288 -11.84 5.52 -1.70
CA THR A 288 -13.20 6.04 -1.77
C THR A 288 -14.21 4.93 -1.55
N SER A 289 -15.39 5.29 -1.06
CA SER A 289 -16.55 4.39 -1.01
C SER A 289 -17.60 4.78 -2.06
N ASP A 290 -17.34 5.82 -2.84
CA ASP A 290 -18.25 6.31 -3.88
C ASP A 290 -18.00 5.58 -5.20
N GLU A 291 -18.80 4.55 -5.50
CA GLU A 291 -18.69 3.77 -6.74
C GLU A 291 -18.87 4.63 -8.01
N ILE A 292 -19.55 5.77 -7.90
CA ILE A 292 -19.75 6.72 -9.01
C ILE A 292 -18.39 7.21 -9.54
N LEU A 293 -17.36 7.31 -8.70
CA LEU A 293 -16.03 7.73 -9.11
C LEU A 293 -15.38 6.75 -10.08
N LYS A 294 -15.79 5.47 -10.10
CA LYS A 294 -15.30 4.46 -11.05
C LYS A 294 -15.56 4.84 -12.52
N TYR A 295 -16.60 5.64 -12.78
CA TYR A 295 -16.92 6.08 -14.14
C TYR A 295 -16.16 7.34 -14.54
N GLN A 296 -15.51 8.03 -13.59
CA GLN A 296 -14.75 9.25 -13.83
C GLN A 296 -13.29 8.91 -14.16
N LYS A 297 -13.08 8.38 -15.37
CA LYS A 297 -11.80 7.88 -15.88
C LYS A 297 -10.65 8.90 -15.90
N GLN A 298 -10.94 10.19 -15.79
CA GLN A 298 -9.92 11.24 -15.82
C GLN A 298 -9.23 11.45 -14.46
N LEU A 299 -9.78 10.91 -13.38
CA LEU A 299 -9.28 11.16 -12.02
C LEU A 299 -8.14 10.24 -11.61
N TYR A 300 -8.09 9.03 -12.17
CA TYR A 300 -7.16 8.00 -11.77
C TYR A 300 -6.70 7.21 -12.99
N ASP A 301 -5.52 6.60 -12.87
CA ASP A 301 -4.97 5.70 -13.87
C ASP A 301 -5.35 4.25 -13.55
N TYR A 302 -5.32 3.88 -12.27
CA TYR A 302 -5.65 2.53 -11.78
C TYR A 302 -6.73 2.58 -10.70
N ALA A 303 -7.69 1.67 -10.79
CA ALA A 303 -8.70 1.40 -9.77
C ALA A 303 -8.43 0.06 -9.10
N VAL A 304 -8.29 0.05 -7.77
CA VAL A 304 -8.21 -1.18 -6.97
C VAL A 304 -9.56 -1.41 -6.34
N VAL A 305 -10.27 -2.44 -6.77
CA VAL A 305 -11.59 -2.80 -6.29
C VAL A 305 -11.45 -3.82 -5.17
N MET A 306 -11.75 -3.41 -3.93
CA MET A 306 -11.73 -4.30 -2.78
C MET A 306 -12.92 -5.26 -2.81
N PRO A 307 -12.78 -6.50 -2.34
CA PRO A 307 -13.88 -7.46 -2.35
C PRO A 307 -15.02 -7.00 -1.42
N SER A 308 -16.26 -7.08 -1.91
CA SER A 308 -17.46 -6.70 -1.14
C SER A 308 -17.89 -7.83 -0.21
N SER A 309 -17.89 -9.07 -0.70
CA SER A 309 -18.28 -10.27 0.02
C SER A 309 -17.13 -11.27 0.17
N GLU A 310 -17.34 -12.35 0.94
CA GLU A 310 -16.36 -13.45 1.04
C GLU A 310 -16.17 -14.21 -0.26
N TYR A 311 -17.09 -14.05 -1.21
CA TYR A 311 -17.05 -14.70 -2.51
C TYR A 311 -16.45 -13.80 -3.60
N ASP A 312 -16.34 -12.50 -3.33
CA ASP A 312 -15.73 -11.55 -4.25
C ASP A 312 -14.22 -11.55 -4.10
N THR A 313 -13.55 -11.27 -5.20
CA THR A 313 -12.09 -11.22 -5.29
C THR A 313 -11.62 -9.78 -5.53
N CYS A 314 -10.41 -9.47 -5.07
CA CYS A 314 -9.81 -8.17 -5.34
C CYS A 314 -9.50 -8.06 -6.83
N GLN A 315 -9.81 -6.92 -7.44
CA GLN A 315 -9.56 -6.68 -8.86
C GLN A 315 -8.82 -5.36 -9.06
N VAL A 316 -7.86 -5.36 -9.99
CA VAL A 316 -7.16 -4.13 -10.41
C VAL A 316 -7.59 -3.82 -11.83
N LEU A 317 -8.10 -2.62 -12.05
CA LEU A 317 -8.62 -2.16 -13.34
C LEU A 317 -7.83 -0.94 -13.81
N ALA A 318 -7.51 -0.87 -15.09
CA ALA A 318 -6.96 0.34 -15.68
C ALA A 318 -8.11 1.28 -16.10
N SER A 319 -7.90 2.58 -15.98
CA SER A 319 -8.93 3.58 -16.31
C SER A 319 -9.36 3.52 -17.80
N ASN A 320 -8.42 3.21 -18.69
CA ASN A 320 -8.69 3.03 -20.11
C ASN A 320 -9.60 1.81 -20.38
N ASN A 321 -9.48 0.75 -19.59
CA ASN A 321 -10.12 -0.54 -19.80
C ASN A 321 -10.63 -1.15 -18.49
N LEU A 322 -11.92 -0.95 -18.22
CA LEU A 322 -12.59 -1.45 -17.01
C LEU A 322 -13.09 -2.89 -17.17
N ASP A 323 -13.13 -3.43 -18.38
CA ASP A 323 -13.70 -4.76 -18.67
C ASP A 323 -12.70 -5.89 -18.43
N PHE A 324 -11.41 -5.58 -18.56
CA PHE A 324 -10.33 -6.56 -18.42
C PHE A 324 -9.46 -6.24 -17.21
N PRO A 325 -9.56 -7.02 -16.12
CA PRO A 325 -8.72 -6.80 -14.95
C PRO A 325 -7.26 -7.12 -15.25
N ILE A 326 -6.39 -6.27 -14.73
CA ILE A 326 -4.95 -6.45 -14.74
C ILE A 326 -4.61 -7.59 -13.80
N LYS A 327 -3.79 -8.51 -14.29
CA LYS A 327 -3.32 -9.67 -13.54
C LYS A 327 -1.86 -9.49 -13.15
N ALA A 328 -1.43 -10.22 -12.13
CA ALA A 328 -0.03 -10.39 -11.81
C ALA A 328 0.61 -11.41 -12.77
N THR A 329 1.89 -11.26 -13.07
CA THR A 329 2.61 -12.25 -13.88
C THR A 329 2.82 -13.53 -13.07
N TYR A 330 3.07 -14.64 -13.77
CA TYR A 330 3.37 -15.91 -13.12
C TYR A 330 4.60 -15.81 -12.20
N ASN A 331 5.61 -15.02 -12.60
CA ASN A 331 6.79 -14.74 -11.80
C ASN A 331 6.45 -13.93 -10.53
N ASP A 332 5.62 -12.89 -10.66
CA ASP A 332 5.18 -12.07 -9.52
C ASP A 332 4.40 -12.87 -8.49
N TYR A 333 3.56 -13.83 -8.93
CA TYR A 333 2.89 -14.76 -8.03
C TYR A 333 3.88 -15.63 -7.25
N GLY A 334 4.93 -16.14 -7.90
CA GLY A 334 6.01 -16.88 -7.25
C GLY A 334 6.75 -16.07 -6.18
N LYS A 335 7.02 -14.78 -6.45
CA LYS A 335 7.61 -13.85 -5.46
C LYS A 335 6.64 -13.56 -4.32
N PHE A 336 5.38 -13.32 -4.64
CA PHE A 336 4.33 -13.04 -3.67
C PHE A 336 4.21 -14.15 -2.64
N LEU A 337 4.18 -15.41 -3.07
CA LEU A 337 4.10 -16.55 -2.14
C LEU A 337 5.27 -16.60 -1.16
N LYS A 338 6.47 -16.16 -1.55
CA LYS A 338 7.65 -16.13 -0.68
C LYS A 338 7.54 -15.03 0.36
N VAL A 339 7.18 -13.83 -0.08
CA VAL A 339 6.90 -12.69 0.81
C VAL A 339 5.74 -13.02 1.77
N TYR A 340 4.74 -13.74 1.30
CA TYR A 340 3.60 -14.13 2.11
C TYR A 340 3.96 -15.18 3.16
N LYS A 341 4.83 -16.15 2.82
CA LYS A 341 5.35 -17.14 3.77
C LYS A 341 6.15 -16.51 4.91
N SER A 342 6.83 -15.40 4.65
CA SER A 342 7.65 -14.70 5.65
C SER A 342 6.86 -13.78 6.58
N LEU A 343 5.53 -13.65 6.41
CA LEU A 343 4.71 -12.82 7.29
C LEU A 343 4.57 -13.45 8.68
N PRO A 344 4.55 -12.63 9.76
CA PRO A 344 4.21 -13.11 11.08
C PRO A 344 2.79 -13.70 11.04
N GLN A 345 2.69 -15.02 11.15
CA GLN A 345 1.41 -15.69 11.27
C GLN A 345 0.91 -15.46 12.70
N GLY A 346 0.19 -14.35 12.90
CA GLY A 346 -0.42 -14.03 14.19
C GLY A 346 -1.26 -15.19 14.71
N ASN A 347 -1.17 -15.46 16.01
CA ASN A 347 -1.86 -16.47 16.85
C ASN A 347 -3.20 -17.06 16.34
N LEU A 348 -3.21 -17.75 15.21
CA LEU A 348 -4.12 -18.87 14.94
C LEU A 348 -3.26 -20.12 15.02
N GLY A 349 -3.19 -20.68 16.23
CA GLY A 349 -2.19 -21.67 16.64
C GLY A 349 -2.01 -22.84 15.69
N ILE A 350 -0.75 -23.15 15.39
CA ILE A 350 -0.03 -24.39 15.71
C ILE A 350 1.37 -24.21 15.08
N ARG A 351 2.39 -23.99 15.91
CA ARG A 351 3.80 -24.06 15.49
C ARG A 351 4.12 -25.53 15.24
N SER A 352 4.33 -25.93 13.98
CA SER A 352 4.98 -27.20 13.67
C SER A 352 6.47 -26.96 13.52
N SER A 353 7.25 -27.63 14.36
CA SER A 353 8.72 -27.65 14.29
C SER A 353 9.18 -28.14 12.93
N ALA A 354 10.02 -27.37 12.26
CA ALA A 354 10.82 -27.86 11.15
C ALA A 354 11.86 -28.84 11.71
N GLY A 355 11.50 -30.12 11.71
CA GLY A 355 12.45 -31.22 11.86
C GLY A 355 12.94 -31.60 10.47
N ASP A 356 14.27 -31.63 10.33
CA ASP A 356 15.02 -32.27 9.25
C ASP A 356 14.31 -33.51 8.69
N ASP A 357 14.24 -33.63 7.38
CA ASP A 357 14.31 -34.93 6.72
C ASP A 357 15.00 -34.81 5.36
N GLN A 358 16.32 -35.05 5.39
CA GLN A 358 17.06 -35.51 4.23
C GLN A 358 16.61 -36.92 3.84
N LEU A 359 16.67 -37.19 2.53
CA LEU A 359 16.68 -38.50 1.85
C LEU A 359 15.32 -39.13 1.49
N SER A 360 14.99 -39.10 0.19
CA SER A 360 14.64 -40.35 -0.51
C SER A 360 14.94 -40.28 -2.01
N ILE A 361 15.96 -41.02 -2.43
CA ILE A 361 16.17 -41.45 -3.81
C ILE A 361 15.18 -42.60 -4.08
N GLY A 362 14.34 -42.48 -5.11
CA GLY A 362 13.31 -43.47 -5.45
C GLY A 362 12.82 -43.35 -6.88
N THR A 363 13.40 -44.20 -7.72
CA THR A 363 13.26 -44.43 -9.17
C THR A 363 11.83 -44.56 -9.78
N SER A 364 11.73 -44.09 -11.04
CA SER A 364 11.13 -44.77 -12.22
C SER A 364 9.61 -44.68 -12.55
N SER A 365 8.92 -43.56 -12.29
CA SER A 365 7.62 -43.30 -12.95
C SER A 365 7.32 -41.82 -13.32
N SER A 366 8.29 -40.92 -13.22
CA SER A 366 8.02 -39.47 -13.18
C SER A 366 8.01 -38.73 -14.52
N ILE A 367 8.15 -39.41 -15.67
CA ILE A 367 8.31 -38.73 -16.98
C ILE A 367 7.07 -37.90 -17.37
N PHE A 368 5.89 -38.25 -16.86
CA PHE A 368 4.66 -37.45 -17.03
C PHE A 368 4.33 -36.55 -15.83
N SER A 369 5.03 -36.70 -14.70
CA SER A 369 4.83 -35.87 -13.51
C SER A 369 5.66 -34.59 -13.55
N THR A 370 6.77 -34.56 -14.29
CA THR A 370 7.67 -33.39 -14.39
C THR A 370 7.18 -32.34 -15.40
N LEU A 371 6.24 -32.68 -16.29
CA LEU A 371 5.57 -31.71 -17.17
C LEU A 371 4.41 -30.98 -16.48
N ARG A 372 4.01 -31.43 -15.28
CA ARG A 372 3.25 -30.58 -14.38
C ARG A 372 4.26 -29.66 -13.69
N LEU A 373 4.09 -28.36 -13.91
CA LEU A 373 4.66 -27.30 -13.08
C LEU A 373 4.66 -27.71 -11.59
N PRO A 374 5.58 -27.21 -10.75
CA PRO A 374 5.78 -27.66 -9.36
C PRO A 374 4.54 -27.61 -8.44
N TYR A 375 3.40 -27.17 -8.95
CA TYR A 375 2.10 -27.08 -8.30
C TYR A 375 1.30 -28.39 -8.21
N PHE A 376 1.70 -29.49 -8.87
CA PHE A 376 0.94 -30.77 -8.83
C PHE A 376 1.76 -31.99 -8.42
N SER A 377 2.82 -31.81 -7.63
CA SER A 377 3.33 -32.90 -6.80
C SER A 377 2.30 -33.17 -5.69
N ASP A 378 1.74 -34.38 -5.65
CA ASP A 378 0.91 -34.89 -4.56
C ASP A 378 1.78 -35.21 -3.34
N ASN A 379 2.56 -34.21 -2.88
CA ASN A 379 3.14 -34.19 -1.55
C ASN A 379 2.09 -33.54 -0.65
N LYS A 380 1.37 -34.38 0.09
CA LYS A 380 0.24 -34.00 0.95
C LYS A 380 0.61 -33.17 2.17
N ASP A 381 1.89 -32.82 2.39
CA ASP A 381 2.34 -32.30 3.68
C ASP A 381 2.93 -30.88 3.69
N ASP A 382 2.77 -30.06 2.62
CA ASP A 382 3.33 -28.68 2.65
C ASP A 382 2.59 -27.63 1.80
N LYS A 383 1.28 -27.83 1.58
CA LYS A 383 0.44 -26.73 1.08
C LYS A 383 0.29 -25.72 2.21
N LEU A 384 0.63 -24.45 1.96
CA LEU A 384 0.09 -23.33 2.73
C LEU A 384 -1.41 -23.61 2.91
N HIS A 385 -1.85 -23.95 4.12
CA HIS A 385 -3.25 -24.35 4.37
C HIS A 385 -4.28 -23.23 4.09
N ARG A 386 -3.84 -22.09 3.54
CA ARG A 386 -4.60 -20.86 3.28
C ARG A 386 -4.14 -20.16 2.00
N GLU A 387 -3.93 -20.88 0.90
CA GLU A 387 -3.86 -20.22 -0.41
C GLU A 387 -5.26 -20.15 -1.03
N PRO A 388 -5.87 -18.96 -1.17
CA PRO A 388 -7.09 -18.80 -1.94
C PRO A 388 -6.88 -19.21 -3.40
N THR A 389 -7.77 -20.03 -3.93
CA THR A 389 -7.71 -20.52 -5.32
C THR A 389 -7.75 -19.40 -6.36
N TRP A 390 -8.36 -18.26 -6.02
CA TRP A 390 -8.44 -17.10 -6.89
C TRP A 390 -7.09 -16.41 -7.11
N TRP A 391 -6.10 -16.55 -6.20
CA TRP A 391 -4.77 -15.97 -6.40
C TRP A 391 -4.12 -16.49 -7.67
N PHE A 392 -4.20 -17.80 -7.91
CA PHE A 392 -3.68 -18.40 -9.12
C PHE A 392 -4.66 -18.31 -10.30
N GLY A 393 -5.95 -18.57 -10.06
CA GLY A 393 -6.93 -18.69 -11.14
C GLY A 393 -7.39 -17.35 -11.75
N GLU A 394 -7.62 -16.34 -10.93
CA GLU A 394 -8.19 -15.06 -11.36
C GLU A 394 -7.14 -13.95 -11.39
N ALA A 395 -6.35 -13.84 -10.33
CA ALA A 395 -5.40 -12.74 -10.14
C ALA A 395 -4.07 -12.91 -10.88
N THR A 396 -3.73 -14.11 -11.35
CA THR A 396 -2.47 -14.39 -12.03
C THR A 396 -2.69 -14.73 -13.50
N SER A 397 -1.86 -14.20 -14.39
CA SER A 397 -1.85 -14.60 -15.80
C SER A 397 -1.22 -15.99 -15.95
N PRO A 398 -1.78 -16.89 -16.77
CA PRO A 398 -1.15 -18.18 -17.01
C PRO A 398 0.22 -18.00 -17.66
N MET A 399 1.12 -18.94 -17.37
CA MET A 399 2.45 -19.01 -17.98
C MET A 399 2.36 -18.99 -19.51
N SER A 400 3.19 -18.20 -20.17
CA SER A 400 3.18 -18.14 -21.63
C SER A 400 3.77 -19.43 -22.23
N TRP A 401 3.33 -19.82 -23.44
CA TRP A 401 3.91 -20.99 -24.12
C TRP A 401 5.40 -20.85 -24.38
N ARG A 402 5.86 -19.62 -24.67
CA ARG A 402 7.29 -19.32 -24.88
C ARG A 402 8.08 -19.56 -23.60
N GLU A 403 7.55 -19.07 -22.48
CA GLU A 403 8.14 -19.28 -21.17
C GLU A 403 8.15 -20.76 -20.79
N TYR A 404 7.07 -21.50 -21.09
CA TYR A 404 6.96 -22.93 -20.80
C TYR A 404 8.01 -23.74 -21.57
N ILE A 405 8.12 -23.51 -22.88
CA ILE A 405 9.10 -24.15 -23.74
C ILE A 405 10.52 -23.81 -23.27
N TRP A 406 10.79 -22.53 -22.99
CA TRP A 406 12.08 -22.11 -22.49
C TRP A 406 12.43 -22.77 -21.15
N SER A 407 11.49 -22.84 -20.22
CA SER A 407 11.68 -23.48 -18.92
C SER A 407 11.93 -24.98 -19.05
N ALA A 408 11.24 -25.66 -19.98
CA ALA A 408 11.51 -27.06 -20.29
C ALA A 408 12.92 -27.26 -20.86
N PHE A 409 13.32 -26.46 -21.86
CA PHE A 409 14.67 -26.51 -22.41
C PHE A 409 15.74 -26.18 -21.39
N ALA A 410 15.54 -25.14 -20.57
CA ALA A 410 16.45 -24.77 -19.51
C ALA A 410 16.60 -25.90 -18.48
N TRP A 411 15.50 -26.56 -18.10
CA TRP A 411 15.53 -27.73 -17.21
C TRP A 411 16.32 -28.89 -17.79
N PHE A 412 16.13 -29.19 -19.08
CA PHE A 412 16.92 -30.20 -19.78
C PHE A 412 18.40 -29.81 -19.89
N ALA A 413 18.70 -28.56 -20.22
CA ALA A 413 20.05 -28.05 -20.39
C ALA A 413 20.82 -27.99 -19.06
N SER A 414 20.13 -27.70 -17.96
CA SER A 414 20.70 -27.64 -16.62
C SER A 414 20.69 -28.99 -15.90
N ALA A 415 20.34 -30.09 -16.59
CA ALA A 415 20.25 -31.42 -15.99
C ALA A 415 19.37 -31.48 -14.73
N GLY A 416 18.29 -30.70 -14.70
CA GLY A 416 17.30 -30.68 -13.63
C GLY A 416 17.47 -29.59 -12.58
N THR A 417 18.53 -28.77 -12.65
CA THR A 417 18.74 -27.63 -11.74
C THR A 417 18.30 -26.33 -12.40
N THR A 418 17.01 -26.10 -12.60
CA THR A 418 16.50 -24.75 -12.93
C THR A 418 15.73 -24.19 -11.77
N GLU A 419 16.41 -23.41 -10.94
CA GLU A 419 15.77 -22.33 -10.21
C GLU A 419 16.15 -21.04 -10.94
N ARG A 420 15.17 -20.32 -11.50
CA ARG A 420 15.39 -18.93 -11.88
C ARG A 420 15.83 -18.18 -10.62
N GLU A 421 16.87 -17.35 -10.71
CA GLU A 421 17.38 -16.57 -9.56
C GLU A 421 16.35 -15.60 -8.98
N ALA A 422 15.32 -15.21 -9.74
CA ALA A 422 14.12 -14.54 -9.24
C ALA A 422 13.41 -15.34 -8.10
N GLY A 423 13.81 -16.60 -7.90
CA GLY A 423 13.38 -17.45 -6.82
C GLY A 423 14.28 -17.48 -5.57
N LYS A 424 15.49 -16.95 -5.61
CA LYS A 424 16.36 -16.87 -4.41
C LYS A 424 16.07 -15.58 -3.66
N VAL A 425 14.94 -15.55 -2.97
CA VAL A 425 14.68 -14.50 -1.98
C VAL A 425 15.52 -14.84 -0.74
N ASN A 426 16.78 -14.43 -0.74
CA ASN A 426 17.61 -14.43 0.47
C ASN A 426 17.11 -13.30 1.36
N LEU A 427 16.08 -13.59 2.16
CA LEU A 427 15.81 -12.83 3.36
C LEU A 427 16.71 -13.45 4.42
N ASP A 428 17.87 -12.83 4.66
CA ASP A 428 18.77 -13.22 5.75
C ASP A 428 18.04 -12.92 7.07
N VAL A 429 17.21 -13.86 7.51
CA VAL A 429 16.64 -13.86 8.85
C VAL A 429 17.73 -14.43 9.75
N ASP A 430 18.50 -13.56 10.40
CA ASP A 430 19.27 -13.97 11.57
C ASP A 430 18.27 -14.57 12.57
N GLU A 431 18.23 -15.90 12.66
CA GLU A 431 17.54 -16.64 13.72
C GLU A 431 18.29 -16.44 15.05
N SER A 432 18.30 -15.22 15.56
CA SER A 432 18.68 -14.96 16.94
C SER A 432 17.46 -15.20 17.83
N GLU A 433 17.43 -16.37 18.47
CA GLU A 433 16.52 -16.72 19.56
C GLU A 433 16.74 -15.77 20.76
N GLU A 434 16.08 -14.61 20.75
CA GLU A 434 15.90 -13.80 21.96
C GLU A 434 14.41 -13.49 22.14
N GLU A 435 13.78 -14.16 23.12
CA GLU A 435 12.41 -13.95 23.59
C GLU A 435 12.22 -12.56 24.25
N SER A 436 12.36 -11.48 23.49
CA SER A 436 11.98 -10.14 23.96
C SER A 436 11.11 -9.40 22.92
N ASP A 437 9.87 -9.12 23.34
CA ASP A 437 8.80 -8.37 22.67
C ASP A 437 8.33 -8.87 21.29
N ASN A 438 7.38 -9.83 21.27
CA ASN A 438 6.66 -10.31 20.06
C ASN A 438 6.21 -9.18 19.10
N VAL A 439 5.76 -8.04 19.63
CA VAL A 439 5.28 -6.92 18.79
C VAL A 439 6.41 -6.22 18.05
N ARG A 440 7.60 -6.13 18.66
CA ARG A 440 8.77 -5.53 18.03
C ARG A 440 9.34 -6.46 16.96
N SER A 441 9.41 -7.77 17.24
CA SER A 441 9.79 -8.75 16.23
C SER A 441 8.83 -8.76 15.04
N ASP A 442 7.52 -8.66 15.29
CA ASP A 442 6.52 -8.59 14.23
C ASP A 442 6.71 -7.34 13.37
N LEU A 443 6.89 -6.17 13.98
CA LEU A 443 7.17 -4.93 13.23
C LEU A 443 8.48 -5.03 12.43
N LEU A 444 9.54 -5.65 12.97
CA LEU A 444 10.79 -5.87 12.23
C LEU A 444 10.58 -6.76 11.01
N GLN A 445 9.85 -7.87 11.14
CA GLN A 445 9.49 -8.73 10.01
C GLN A 445 8.67 -7.98 8.96
N LEU A 446 7.70 -7.17 9.38
CA LEU A 446 6.90 -6.33 8.49
C LEU A 446 7.76 -5.29 7.75
N THR A 447 8.73 -4.69 8.42
CA THR A 447 9.68 -3.76 7.77
C THR A 447 10.62 -4.48 6.79
N SER A 448 10.96 -5.75 7.04
CA SER A 448 11.75 -6.57 6.11
C SER A 448 11.01 -6.78 4.78
N ILE A 449 9.70 -6.98 4.82
CA ILE A 449 8.85 -7.08 3.62
C ILE A 449 8.87 -5.78 2.81
N VAL A 450 8.71 -4.63 3.46
CA VAL A 450 8.85 -3.33 2.80
C VAL A 450 10.26 -3.18 2.20
N GLY A 451 11.29 -3.60 2.95
CA GLY A 451 12.68 -3.64 2.50
C GLY A 451 12.89 -4.50 1.24
N HIS A 452 12.14 -5.58 1.06
CA HIS A 452 12.20 -6.40 -0.16
C HIS A 452 11.75 -5.60 -1.39
N PHE A 453 10.64 -4.86 -1.31
CA PHE A 453 10.21 -3.98 -2.42
C PHE A 453 11.23 -2.88 -2.70
N HIS A 454 11.83 -2.29 -1.66
CA HIS A 454 12.90 -1.29 -1.82
C HIS A 454 14.16 -1.87 -2.45
N LYS A 455 14.52 -3.12 -2.14
CA LYS A 455 15.62 -3.85 -2.79
C LYS A 455 15.35 -4.03 -4.28
N LEU A 456 14.12 -4.38 -4.65
CA LEU A 456 13.70 -4.53 -6.04
C LEU A 456 13.78 -3.19 -6.78
N THR A 457 13.24 -2.11 -6.20
CA THR A 457 13.38 -0.75 -6.74
C THR A 457 14.85 -0.40 -6.96
N LYS A 458 15.70 -0.58 -5.95
CA LYS A 458 17.15 -0.29 -6.06
C LYS A 458 17.80 -1.10 -7.18
N LYS A 459 17.44 -2.37 -7.34
CA LYS A 459 17.94 -3.25 -8.41
C LYS A 459 17.58 -2.71 -9.78
N TRP A 460 16.32 -2.32 -10.00
CA TRP A 460 15.86 -1.75 -11.26
C TRP A 460 16.60 -0.46 -11.61
N PHE A 461 16.73 0.45 -10.64
CA PHE A 461 17.48 1.69 -10.87
C PHE A 461 18.94 1.43 -11.20
N PHE A 462 19.61 0.51 -10.48
CA PHE A 462 21.02 0.20 -10.70
C PHE A 462 21.27 -0.39 -12.08
N ILE A 463 20.48 -1.39 -12.50
CA ILE A 463 20.64 -2.03 -13.81
C ILE A 463 20.43 -1.02 -14.94
N ILE A 464 19.38 -0.19 -14.85
CA ILE A 464 19.11 0.81 -15.89
C ILE A 464 20.22 1.89 -15.91
N ASP A 465 20.68 2.36 -14.76
CA ASP A 465 21.75 3.37 -14.68
C ASP A 465 23.08 2.84 -15.24
N GLU A 466 23.40 1.57 -15.00
CA GLU A 466 24.56 0.87 -15.56
C GLU A 466 24.48 0.83 -17.10
N ILE A 467 23.35 0.36 -17.65
CA ILE A 467 23.15 0.27 -19.12
C ILE A 467 23.22 1.65 -19.78
N ILE A 468 22.62 2.68 -19.16
CA ILE A 468 22.67 4.05 -19.68
C ILE A 468 24.09 4.62 -19.65
N SER A 469 24.83 4.34 -18.59
CA SER A 469 26.23 4.78 -18.45
C SER A 469 27.12 4.15 -19.52
N GLU A 470 26.93 2.85 -19.80
CA GLU A 470 27.62 2.15 -20.88
C GLU A 470 27.27 2.74 -22.25
N ALA A 471 25.98 2.92 -22.55
CA ALA A 471 25.51 3.49 -23.82
C ALA A 471 26.03 4.92 -24.05
N THR A 472 26.13 5.74 -23.00
CA THR A 472 26.63 7.11 -23.09
C THR A 472 28.16 7.15 -23.26
N SER A 473 28.89 6.23 -22.63
CA SER A 473 30.36 6.16 -22.72
C SER A 473 30.88 5.76 -24.11
N GLY A 474 30.08 5.03 -24.88
CA GLY A 474 30.39 4.59 -26.24
C GLY A 474 30.17 5.65 -27.34
N ALA A 475 29.54 6.78 -27.02
CA ALA A 475 29.22 7.82 -28.01
C ALA A 475 30.46 8.70 -28.32
N PRO A 476 30.87 8.84 -29.59
CA PRO A 476 32.01 9.68 -29.96
C PRO A 476 31.72 11.15 -29.65
N SER A 477 32.69 11.82 -29.01
CA SER A 477 32.62 13.16 -28.42
C SER A 477 32.54 14.32 -29.43
N GLU A 478 31.82 14.17 -30.54
CA GLU A 478 31.62 15.24 -31.53
C GLU A 478 30.17 15.25 -32.06
N SER A 479 29.23 15.74 -31.25
CA SER A 479 28.22 16.70 -31.70
C SER A 479 27.38 17.20 -30.51
N VAL A 480 27.42 18.51 -30.28
CA VAL A 480 26.74 19.23 -29.19
C VAL A 480 25.26 19.48 -29.53
N THR A 481 24.56 18.43 -29.93
CA THR A 481 23.10 18.45 -30.01
C THR A 481 22.62 17.28 -29.19
N ILE A 482 21.76 17.55 -28.21
CA ILE A 482 21.11 16.55 -27.34
C ILE A 482 20.26 15.65 -28.25
N GLN A 483 20.90 14.68 -28.91
CA GLN A 483 20.19 13.58 -29.53
C GLN A 483 19.79 12.68 -28.37
N LYS A 484 18.51 12.72 -28.02
CA LYS A 484 17.94 11.78 -27.08
C LYS A 484 18.28 10.37 -27.55
N LEU A 485 18.80 9.54 -26.66
CA LEU A 485 19.20 8.17 -26.98
C LEU A 485 17.99 7.24 -27.03
N THR A 486 18.08 6.21 -27.86
CA THR A 486 17.21 5.04 -27.79
C THR A 486 17.93 3.98 -26.94
N LEU A 487 17.29 3.52 -25.86
CA LEU A 487 17.87 2.52 -24.97
C LEU A 487 17.53 1.12 -25.50
N GLU A 488 18.54 0.33 -25.82
CA GLU A 488 18.39 -1.07 -26.20
C GLU A 488 18.53 -1.97 -24.96
N LEU A 489 17.49 -2.75 -24.65
CA LEU A 489 17.47 -3.70 -23.54
C LEU A 489 17.36 -5.13 -24.08
N THR A 490 18.16 -6.03 -23.53
CA THR A 490 18.11 -7.46 -23.85
C THR A 490 17.08 -8.18 -22.97
N PRO A 491 16.55 -9.34 -23.41
CA PRO A 491 15.70 -10.16 -22.54
C PRO A 491 16.38 -10.63 -21.25
N GLN A 492 17.73 -10.69 -21.24
CA GLN A 492 18.49 -11.05 -20.04
C GLN A 492 18.42 -9.93 -19.00
N ASP A 493 18.51 -8.67 -19.42
CA ASP A 493 18.39 -7.52 -18.52
C ASP A 493 17.03 -7.50 -17.81
N ILE A 494 15.96 -7.90 -18.52
CA ILE A 494 14.61 -8.04 -17.94
C ILE A 494 14.57 -9.15 -16.87
N VAL A 495 15.22 -10.28 -17.12
CA VAL A 495 15.35 -11.37 -16.14
C VAL A 495 16.19 -10.95 -14.94
N ASP A 496 17.25 -10.19 -15.16
CA ASP A 496 18.13 -9.68 -14.11
C ASP A 496 17.40 -8.64 -13.25
N MET A 497 16.48 -7.86 -13.83
CA MET A 497 15.50 -7.05 -13.10
C MET A 497 14.43 -7.89 -12.36
N GLU A 498 14.48 -9.22 -12.42
CA GLU A 498 13.47 -10.13 -11.87
C GLU A 498 12.07 -9.94 -12.49
N LEU A 499 11.98 -9.37 -13.69
CA LEU A 499 10.72 -9.21 -14.42
C LEU A 499 10.52 -10.37 -15.41
N ASP A 500 9.31 -10.52 -15.94
CA ASP A 500 9.02 -11.54 -16.95
C ASP A 500 9.29 -11.01 -18.38
N PRO A 501 10.33 -11.49 -19.09
CA PRO A 501 10.64 -11.05 -20.45
C PRO A 501 9.59 -11.44 -21.49
N TYR A 502 8.66 -12.36 -21.16
CA TYR A 502 7.60 -12.80 -22.06
C TYR A 502 6.27 -12.09 -21.81
N SER A 503 6.16 -11.31 -20.73
CA SER A 503 4.95 -10.58 -20.37
C SER A 503 4.94 -9.19 -21.01
N ALA A 504 3.94 -8.92 -21.85
CA ALA A 504 3.75 -7.58 -22.44
C ALA A 504 3.61 -6.49 -21.37
N GLN A 505 2.99 -6.80 -20.23
CA GLN A 505 2.80 -5.88 -19.12
C GLN A 505 4.13 -5.49 -18.45
N ASP A 506 5.05 -6.44 -18.28
CA ASP A 506 6.36 -6.16 -17.68
C ASP A 506 7.26 -5.40 -18.64
N LEU A 507 7.17 -5.69 -19.94
CA LEU A 507 7.88 -4.94 -20.99
C LEU A 507 7.37 -3.49 -21.08
N GLU A 508 6.06 -3.28 -21.05
CA GLU A 508 5.46 -1.93 -21.02
C GLU A 508 5.84 -1.17 -19.76
N PHE A 509 5.82 -1.84 -18.60
CA PHE A 509 6.29 -1.26 -17.34
C PHE A 509 7.73 -0.76 -17.44
N VAL A 510 8.66 -1.54 -17.99
CA VAL A 510 10.07 -1.13 -18.13
C VAL A 510 10.22 0.08 -19.04
N ARG A 511 9.49 0.13 -20.15
CA ARG A 511 9.49 1.31 -21.05
C ARG A 511 9.02 2.56 -20.31
N ASP A 512 7.85 2.48 -19.68
CA ASP A 512 7.28 3.59 -18.91
C ASP A 512 8.20 4.00 -17.76
N PHE A 513 8.85 3.05 -17.10
CA PHE A 513 9.76 3.28 -16.00
C PHE A 513 10.98 4.08 -16.45
N VAL A 514 11.62 3.66 -17.54
CA VAL A 514 12.77 4.36 -18.12
C VAL A 514 12.36 5.77 -18.58
N LEU A 515 11.21 5.93 -19.25
CA LEU A 515 10.74 7.24 -19.70
C LEU A 515 10.35 8.17 -18.55
N THR A 516 9.78 7.62 -17.46
CA THR A 516 9.38 8.41 -16.29
C THR A 516 10.60 9.01 -15.57
N TYR A 517 11.66 8.23 -15.42
CA TYR A 517 12.85 8.66 -14.70
C TYR A 517 13.90 9.26 -15.63
N TRP A 518 14.30 8.60 -16.72
CA TRP A 518 15.35 9.06 -17.63
C TRP A 518 14.83 9.73 -18.92
N GLY A 519 13.56 10.17 -18.97
CA GLY A 519 12.98 10.81 -20.15
C GLY A 519 13.64 12.13 -20.61
N SER A 520 14.53 12.71 -19.79
CA SER A 520 15.38 13.83 -20.21
C SER A 520 16.55 13.39 -21.10
N THR A 521 17.01 12.16 -20.94
CA THR A 521 18.15 11.57 -21.68
C THR A 521 17.68 10.62 -22.80
N ILE A 522 16.57 9.91 -22.57
CA ILE A 522 16.07 8.81 -23.43
C ILE A 522 14.73 9.21 -24.06
N ASP A 523 14.57 8.95 -25.36
CA ASP A 523 13.29 9.17 -26.07
C ASP A 523 12.49 7.88 -26.25
N ASP A 524 13.17 6.75 -26.44
CA ASP A 524 12.53 5.48 -26.74
C ASP A 524 13.33 4.29 -26.18
N VAL A 525 12.64 3.17 -25.96
CA VAL A 525 13.19 1.96 -25.35
C VAL A 525 12.81 0.73 -26.16
N GLU A 526 13.80 0.17 -26.84
CA GLU A 526 13.66 -1.06 -27.60
C GLU A 526 14.05 -2.26 -26.74
N ILE A 527 13.11 -3.18 -26.52
CA ILE A 527 13.36 -4.41 -25.75
C ILE A 527 13.37 -5.60 -26.70
N GLY A 528 14.53 -6.24 -26.81
CA GLY A 528 14.77 -7.37 -27.69
C GLY A 528 15.35 -6.97 -29.04
N PHE A 529 16.44 -7.63 -29.44
CA PHE A 529 17.02 -7.50 -30.77
C PHE A 529 15.97 -7.75 -31.86
N GLY A 530 15.99 -6.90 -32.90
CA GLY A 530 15.13 -6.93 -34.08
C GLY A 530 15.11 -8.26 -34.86
N ILE A 531 14.41 -9.27 -34.32
CA ILE A 531 14.04 -10.51 -35.03
C ILE A 531 12.50 -10.65 -35.09
N HIS A 532 11.76 -9.56 -34.84
CA HIS A 532 10.30 -9.52 -35.00
C HIS A 532 9.81 -9.69 -36.45
N ASN A 533 10.70 -9.92 -37.42
CA ASN A 533 10.36 -10.10 -38.84
C ASN A 533 10.51 -11.53 -39.40
N PHE A 534 10.83 -12.56 -38.60
CA PHE A 534 11.06 -13.90 -39.16
C PHE A 534 10.08 -15.01 -38.81
N PHE A 535 9.20 -14.85 -37.81
CA PHE A 535 8.14 -15.82 -37.55
C PHE A 535 6.88 -15.13 -37.05
N CYS A 536 6.11 -14.58 -37.99
CA CYS A 536 4.65 -14.42 -37.86
C CYS A 536 3.96 -15.73 -38.23
#